data_AF-A0A9J6CP19-F1
#
_entry.id   AF-A0A9J6CP19-F1
#
_cell.length_a   1.000
_cell.length_b   1.000
_cell.length_c   1.000
_cell.angle_alpha   90.00
_cell.angle_beta   90.00
_cell.angle_gamma   90.00
#
_symmetry.space_group_name_H-M   'P 1'
#
loop_
_entity.id
_entity.type
_entity.pdbx_description
1 polymer ?
#
loop_
_entity_poly.entity_id
_entity_poly.type
_entity_poly.pdbx_seq_one_letter_code
_entity_poly.pdbx_strand_id
1 'polypeptide(L)'
;MATILFDSSKNELFRLTDNYKTVNRKLKANYKTENNKNEITSDSLKSVNLFIVAGPQQKFNEVELEAMKEFINQGGSLMVLLAENGENFFDTNINFLLEEFGMNINSDAVVRQHYYKYFHPKEAVLNGCIVCENMNNELLKVVKKNQGSQSLLDEKYDIEILYPFGATINVINPSNVLVTTSTIAYPFNRPVVAYYTNDKGGQILAIGSGHMFTDKYIVNESNMYVWD
;
A
#
# COMPACT_ATOMS: atom_id res chain seq x y z
N MET A 1 0.06 0.42 -23.71
CA MET A 1 0.32 -0.37 -22.49
C MET A 1 0.53 0.63 -21.38
N ALA A 2 -0.17 0.53 -20.25
CA ALA A 2 0.01 1.50 -19.16
C ALA A 2 1.41 1.37 -18.55
N THR A 3 2.00 2.50 -18.17
CA THR A 3 3.34 2.60 -17.62
C THR A 3 3.27 2.72 -16.10
N ILE A 4 3.98 1.81 -15.42
CA ILE A 4 4.17 1.83 -13.97
C ILE A 4 5.64 2.18 -13.72
N LEU A 5 5.87 3.27 -12.99
CA LEU A 5 7.19 3.75 -12.64
C LEU A 5 7.43 3.52 -11.15
N PHE A 6 8.43 2.72 -10.81
CA PHE A 6 8.90 2.55 -9.43
C PHE A 6 10.03 3.53 -9.16
N ASP A 7 9.97 4.23 -8.02
CA ASP A 7 11.08 5.06 -7.60
C ASP A 7 12.24 4.23 -7.03
N SER A 8 13.45 4.71 -7.27
CA SER A 8 14.69 4.26 -6.66
C SER A 8 15.61 5.44 -6.33
N SER A 9 15.09 6.67 -6.43
CA SER A 9 15.86 7.91 -6.26
C SER A 9 16.15 8.19 -4.78
N LYS A 10 15.28 7.71 -3.87
CA LYS A 10 15.40 7.90 -2.41
C LYS A 10 15.86 6.66 -1.68
N ASN A 11 16.61 5.78 -2.34
CA ASN A 11 17.14 4.56 -1.75
C ASN A 11 16.04 3.65 -1.18
N GLU A 12 14.93 3.52 -1.91
CA GLU A 12 13.74 2.72 -1.57
C GLU A 12 14.09 1.35 -0.99
N LEU A 13 13.42 0.96 0.09
CA LEU A 13 13.59 -0.36 0.72
C LEU A 13 12.99 -1.47 -0.15
N PHE A 14 11.90 -1.20 -0.86
CA PHE A 14 11.18 -2.18 -1.64
C PHE A 14 11.47 -2.01 -3.13
N ARG A 15 12.32 -2.87 -3.69
CA ARG A 15 12.83 -2.75 -5.05
C ARG A 15 12.43 -3.94 -5.91
N LEU A 16 12.04 -3.64 -7.15
CA LEU A 16 11.70 -4.63 -8.18
C LEU A 16 12.82 -5.65 -8.45
N THR A 17 14.08 -5.25 -8.25
CA THR A 17 15.26 -6.09 -8.48
C THR A 17 15.62 -6.96 -7.28
N ASP A 18 15.05 -6.67 -6.10
CA ASP A 18 15.46 -7.32 -4.86
C ASP A 18 14.34 -8.13 -4.22
N ASN A 19 13.41 -7.48 -3.52
CA ASN A 19 12.39 -8.12 -2.69
C ASN A 19 10.98 -8.09 -3.31
N TYR A 20 10.80 -7.42 -4.46
CA TYR A 20 9.53 -7.37 -5.22
C TYR A 20 9.62 -8.16 -6.55
N LYS A 21 10.40 -9.25 -6.62
CA LYS A 21 10.64 -9.97 -7.89
C LYS A 21 9.36 -10.61 -8.43
N THR A 22 8.51 -11.13 -7.56
CA THR A 22 7.23 -11.76 -7.90
C THR A 22 6.25 -10.73 -8.47
N VAL A 23 6.15 -9.57 -7.81
CA VAL A 23 5.38 -8.42 -8.28
C VAL A 23 5.89 -7.97 -9.65
N ASN A 24 7.21 -7.78 -9.80
CA ASN A 24 7.84 -7.37 -11.06
C ASN A 24 7.49 -8.32 -12.22
N ARG A 25 7.59 -9.64 -11.99
CA ARG A 25 7.25 -10.66 -12.99
C ARG A 25 5.77 -10.57 -13.40
N LYS A 26 4.86 -10.36 -12.44
CA LYS A 26 3.43 -10.21 -12.71
C LYS A 26 3.11 -8.94 -13.48
N LEU A 27 3.66 -7.80 -13.06
CA LEU A 27 3.42 -6.52 -13.73
C LEU A 27 3.87 -6.55 -15.18
N LYS A 28 5.04 -7.12 -15.47
CA LYS A 28 5.57 -7.23 -16.84
C LYS A 28 4.70 -8.02 -17.82
N ALA A 29 3.75 -8.82 -17.34
CA ALA A 29 2.81 -9.51 -18.20
C ALA A 29 1.81 -8.55 -18.88
N ASN A 30 1.42 -7.47 -18.19
CA ASN A 30 0.32 -6.60 -18.60
C ASN A 30 0.70 -5.10 -18.69
N TYR A 31 1.79 -4.71 -18.04
CA TYR A 31 2.22 -3.31 -17.91
C TYR A 31 3.69 -3.10 -18.31
N LYS A 32 3.98 -1.89 -18.79
CA LYS A 32 5.37 -1.43 -18.96
C LYS A 32 5.88 -1.01 -17.60
N THR A 33 6.86 -1.73 -17.05
CA THR A 33 7.45 -1.40 -15.74
C THR A 33 8.79 -0.72 -15.93
N GLU A 34 8.96 0.45 -15.33
CA GLU A 34 10.17 1.26 -15.37
C GLU A 34 10.67 1.58 -13.97
N ASN A 35 11.93 1.99 -13.86
CA ASN A 35 12.57 2.33 -12.59
C ASN A 35 13.20 3.70 -12.68
N ASN A 36 12.71 4.66 -11.89
CA ASN A 36 13.32 5.98 -11.79
C ASN A 36 14.54 5.92 -10.88
N LYS A 37 15.68 6.42 -11.35
CA LYS A 37 16.92 6.54 -10.53
C LYS A 37 17.38 7.97 -10.38
N ASN A 38 16.71 8.90 -11.06
CA ASN A 38 17.06 10.30 -11.10
C ASN A 38 16.08 11.08 -10.21
N GLU A 39 16.34 12.36 -10.02
CA GLU A 39 15.44 13.26 -9.30
C GLU A 39 14.03 13.26 -9.92
N ILE A 40 13.02 13.30 -9.05
CA ILE A 40 11.62 13.29 -9.45
C ILE A 40 11.24 14.67 -9.99
N THR A 41 10.82 14.72 -11.24
CA THR A 41 10.43 15.95 -11.94
C THR A 41 9.12 15.75 -12.71
N SER A 42 8.39 16.83 -13.01
CA SER A 42 7.16 16.73 -13.81
C SER A 42 7.42 16.04 -15.15
N ASP A 43 8.58 16.27 -15.78
CA ASP A 43 8.97 15.60 -17.02
C ASP A 43 9.13 14.09 -16.87
N SER A 44 9.68 13.62 -15.75
CA SER A 44 9.81 12.18 -15.47
C SER A 44 8.45 11.47 -15.30
N LEU A 45 7.40 12.22 -14.94
CA LEU A 45 6.06 11.69 -14.65
C LEU A 45 5.06 11.84 -15.81
N LYS A 46 5.34 12.64 -16.85
CA LYS A 46 4.40 12.96 -17.96
C LYS A 46 3.76 11.76 -18.66
N SER A 47 4.47 10.62 -18.76
CA SER A 47 3.98 9.41 -19.47
C SER A 47 3.69 8.24 -18.54
N VAL A 48 3.60 8.51 -17.24
CA VAL A 48 3.41 7.51 -16.18
C VAL A 48 1.92 7.44 -15.84
N ASN A 49 1.38 6.24 -15.71
CA ASN A 49 0.01 6.04 -15.22
C ASN A 49 -0.01 5.86 -13.71
N LEU A 50 0.93 5.07 -13.19
CA LEU A 50 1.09 4.79 -11.78
C LEU A 50 2.55 5.02 -11.37
N PHE A 51 2.77 5.95 -10.45
CA PHE A 51 4.06 6.17 -9.80
C PHE A 51 4.06 5.50 -8.42
N ILE A 52 5.10 4.74 -8.09
CA ILE A 52 5.18 3.96 -6.85
C ILE A 52 6.42 4.36 -6.06
N VAL A 53 6.20 4.86 -4.85
CA VAL A 53 7.22 5.22 -3.88
C VAL A 53 7.17 4.21 -2.73
N ALA A 54 8.09 3.24 -2.77
CA ALA A 54 8.01 2.05 -1.92
C ALA A 54 9.15 2.01 -0.89
N GLY A 55 8.88 2.59 0.28
CA GLY A 55 9.80 2.65 1.41
C GLY A 55 10.97 3.60 1.17
N PRO A 56 10.76 4.87 0.76
CA PRO A 56 11.83 5.82 0.53
C PRO A 56 12.64 6.01 1.82
N GLN A 57 13.97 6.01 1.71
CA GLN A 57 14.89 6.08 2.85
C GLN A 57 15.66 7.41 2.92
N GLN A 58 15.14 8.43 2.22
CA GLN A 58 15.70 9.76 2.15
C GLN A 58 14.56 10.77 2.03
N LYS A 59 14.88 12.03 2.34
CA LYS A 59 13.93 13.14 2.23
C LYS A 59 13.79 13.60 0.78
N PHE A 60 12.57 13.98 0.45
CA PHE A 60 12.18 14.69 -0.75
C PHE A 60 12.39 16.19 -0.55
N ASN A 61 12.88 16.85 -1.60
CA ASN A 61 12.94 18.30 -1.65
C ASN A 61 11.59 18.87 -2.13
N GLU A 62 11.43 20.20 -2.03
CA GLU A 62 10.19 20.88 -2.41
C GLU A 62 9.81 20.66 -3.89
N VAL A 63 10.79 20.59 -4.80
CA VAL A 63 10.56 20.40 -6.23
C VAL A 63 9.99 19.01 -6.51
N GLU A 64 10.51 17.98 -5.85
CA GLU A 64 10.03 16.60 -5.98
C GLU A 64 8.61 16.43 -5.42
N LEU A 65 8.33 17.04 -4.26
CA LEU A 65 7.00 17.02 -3.65
C LEU A 65 5.98 17.74 -4.56
N GLU A 66 6.33 18.90 -5.09
CA GLU A 66 5.45 19.65 -6.01
C GLU A 66 5.24 18.89 -7.33
N ALA A 67 6.26 18.23 -7.88
CA ALA A 67 6.13 17.40 -9.08
C ALA A 67 5.15 16.23 -8.87
N MET A 68 5.22 15.55 -7.71
CA MET A 68 4.26 14.50 -7.37
C MET A 68 2.84 15.04 -7.18
N LYS A 69 2.70 16.20 -6.54
CA LYS A 69 1.41 16.88 -6.36
C LYS A 69 0.80 17.30 -7.69
N GLU A 70 1.57 17.89 -8.58
CA GLU A 70 1.15 18.26 -9.93
C GLU A 70 0.68 17.01 -10.70
N PHE A 71 1.46 15.92 -10.64
CA PHE A 71 1.11 14.66 -11.27
C PHE A 71 -0.26 14.13 -10.81
N ILE A 72 -0.53 14.13 -9.50
CA ILE A 72 -1.84 13.73 -8.95
C ILE A 72 -2.94 14.69 -9.42
N ASN A 73 -2.69 16.00 -9.39
CA ASN A 73 -3.64 17.02 -9.83
C ASN A 73 -3.93 17.01 -11.34
N GLN A 74 -3.13 16.29 -12.13
CA GLN A 74 -3.32 16.09 -13.57
C GLN A 74 -3.95 14.73 -13.91
N GLY A 75 -4.34 13.93 -12.91
CA GLY A 75 -4.96 12.63 -13.14
C GLY A 75 -4.02 11.44 -12.94
N GLY A 76 -2.78 11.67 -12.53
CA GLY A 76 -1.82 10.62 -12.19
C GLY A 76 -2.21 9.84 -10.94
N SER A 77 -1.80 8.57 -10.89
CA SER A 77 -2.00 7.71 -9.71
C SER A 77 -0.69 7.52 -8.96
N LEU A 78 -0.69 7.78 -7.65
CA LEU A 78 0.46 7.59 -6.76
C LEU A 78 0.17 6.44 -5.78
N MET A 79 1.13 5.53 -5.61
CA MET A 79 1.11 4.56 -4.51
C MET A 79 2.30 4.82 -3.59
N VAL A 80 2.02 5.02 -2.30
CA VAL A 80 3.03 5.21 -1.27
C VAL A 80 2.97 4.03 -0.30
N LEU A 81 4.11 3.37 -0.09
CA LEU A 81 4.24 2.29 0.87
C LEU A 81 5.33 2.61 1.89
N LEU A 82 5.03 2.50 3.17
CA LEU A 82 6.03 2.49 4.24
C LEU A 82 5.95 1.16 5.00
N ALA A 83 6.57 1.09 6.18
CA ALA A 83 6.44 -0.04 7.09
C ALA A 83 6.28 0.49 8.52
N GLU A 84 6.40 -0.40 9.50
CA GLU A 84 6.37 -0.06 10.92
C GLU A 84 7.30 1.11 11.27
N ASN A 85 6.91 1.86 12.29
CA ASN A 85 7.55 3.09 12.77
C ASN A 85 7.54 4.25 11.77
N GLY A 86 6.93 4.08 10.59
CA GLY A 86 6.63 5.14 9.64
C GLY A 86 7.87 5.93 9.24
N GLU A 87 7.69 7.22 8.98
CA GLU A 87 8.77 8.07 8.46
C GLU A 87 9.99 8.19 9.36
N ASN A 88 9.80 8.16 10.69
CA ASN A 88 10.89 8.28 11.65
C ASN A 88 11.93 7.16 11.49
N PHE A 89 11.50 5.96 11.13
CA PHE A 89 12.40 4.84 10.88
C PHE A 89 13.01 4.89 9.47
N PHE A 90 12.25 5.40 8.50
CA PHE A 90 12.71 5.51 7.12
C PHE A 90 13.55 6.77 6.86
N ASP A 91 13.63 7.72 7.80
CA ASP A 91 14.29 9.03 7.60
C ASP A 91 13.83 9.74 6.30
N THR A 92 12.52 9.72 6.10
CA THR A 92 11.85 10.39 4.96
C THR A 92 10.88 11.47 5.47
N ASN A 93 10.22 12.15 4.53
CA ASN A 93 9.31 13.26 4.78
C ASN A 93 8.11 13.23 3.81
N ILE A 94 7.74 12.05 3.33
CA ILE A 94 6.62 11.80 2.43
C ILE A 94 5.24 12.17 3.01
N ASN A 95 5.07 12.21 4.34
CA ASN A 95 3.85 12.67 4.99
C ASN A 95 3.59 14.15 4.71
N PHE A 96 4.60 14.99 4.43
CA PHE A 96 4.32 16.36 3.98
C PHE A 96 3.43 16.38 2.74
N LEU A 97 3.62 15.43 1.80
CA LEU A 97 2.73 15.27 0.66
C LEU A 97 1.39 14.65 1.08
N LEU A 98 1.41 13.54 1.84
CA LEU A 98 0.19 12.80 2.18
C LEU A 98 -0.79 13.63 3.03
N GLU A 99 -0.29 14.49 3.91
CA GLU A 99 -1.09 15.32 4.81
C GLU A 99 -1.95 16.33 4.03
N GLU A 100 -1.45 16.86 2.91
CA GLU A 100 -2.23 17.72 2.01
C GLU A 100 -3.47 17.03 1.44
N PHE A 101 -3.44 15.69 1.37
CA PHE A 101 -4.56 14.88 0.91
C PHE A 101 -5.32 14.20 2.07
N GLY A 102 -5.00 14.53 3.32
CA GLY A 102 -5.69 14.01 4.50
C GLY A 102 -5.22 12.62 4.95
N MET A 103 -3.98 12.23 4.65
CA MET A 103 -3.37 10.98 5.10
C MET A 103 -2.07 11.23 5.84
N ASN A 104 -1.77 10.44 6.87
CA ASN A 104 -0.47 10.44 7.55
C ASN A 104 -0.17 9.02 8.04
N ILE A 105 0.99 8.47 7.66
CA ILE A 105 1.44 7.15 8.14
C ILE A 105 2.13 7.33 9.49
N ASN A 106 1.59 6.66 10.52
CA ASN A 106 2.01 6.82 11.91
C ASN A 106 3.36 6.17 12.19
N SER A 107 4.02 6.63 13.26
CA SER A 107 5.19 5.96 13.84
C SER A 107 4.80 4.94 14.91
N ASP A 108 4.09 3.89 14.48
CA ASP A 108 3.68 2.77 15.31
C ASP A 108 3.90 1.41 14.61
N ALA A 109 3.51 0.33 15.28
CA ALA A 109 3.57 -1.01 14.72
C ALA A 109 2.30 -1.78 15.06
N VAL A 110 1.69 -2.41 14.04
CA VAL A 110 0.56 -3.30 14.21
C VAL A 110 1.05 -4.66 14.73
N VAL A 111 0.41 -5.15 15.78
CA VAL A 111 0.69 -6.46 16.39
C VAL A 111 -0.59 -7.25 16.56
N ARG A 112 -0.54 -8.56 16.33
CA ARG A 112 -1.68 -9.44 16.66
C ARG A 112 -1.83 -9.59 18.17
N GLN A 113 -3.06 -9.78 18.64
CA GLN A 113 -3.34 -9.99 20.07
C GLN A 113 -2.96 -11.38 20.58
N HIS A 114 -3.12 -12.39 19.72
CA HIS A 114 -2.89 -13.79 20.06
C HIS A 114 -2.09 -14.47 18.95
N TYR A 115 -1.42 -15.58 19.26
CA TYR A 115 -0.72 -16.35 18.25
C TYR A 115 -1.70 -16.87 17.18
N TYR A 116 -1.37 -16.64 15.90
CA TYR A 116 -2.09 -17.18 14.76
C TYR A 116 -1.16 -17.29 13.55
N LYS A 117 -1.00 -18.52 13.02
CA LYS A 117 -0.23 -18.95 11.83
C LYS A 117 1.27 -18.59 11.77
N TYR A 118 1.64 -17.36 12.10
CA TYR A 118 2.98 -16.80 11.95
C TYR A 118 3.69 -16.66 13.30
N PHE A 119 5.02 -16.69 13.29
CA PHE A 119 5.81 -16.66 14.52
C PHE A 119 5.99 -15.25 15.07
N HIS A 120 6.28 -14.25 14.23
CA HIS A 120 6.59 -12.91 14.73
C HIS A 120 5.30 -12.12 15.02
N PRO A 121 5.08 -11.50 16.21
CA PRO A 121 3.82 -10.82 16.53
C PRO A 121 3.37 -9.71 15.55
N LYS A 122 4.32 -9.10 14.84
CA LYS A 122 4.05 -8.11 13.78
C LYS A 122 3.68 -8.72 12.42
N GLU A 123 3.73 -10.05 12.26
CA GLU A 123 3.12 -10.76 11.13
C GLU A 123 1.64 -11.00 11.48
N ALA A 124 0.83 -9.94 11.41
CA ALA A 124 -0.58 -9.96 11.79
C ALA A 124 -1.45 -10.34 10.58
N VAL A 125 -2.25 -11.40 10.70
CA VAL A 125 -3.26 -11.74 9.69
C VAL A 125 -4.55 -11.01 10.05
N LEU A 126 -5.03 -10.13 9.18
CA LEU A 126 -6.22 -9.31 9.35
C LEU A 126 -7.42 -9.97 8.67
N ASN A 127 -8.57 -10.04 9.35
CA ASN A 127 -9.86 -10.47 8.79
C ASN A 127 -10.97 -9.48 9.18
N GLY A 128 -12.07 -9.50 8.42
CA GLY A 128 -13.16 -8.51 8.60
C GLY A 128 -12.67 -7.06 8.53
N CYS A 129 -11.58 -6.82 7.79
CA CYS A 129 -10.78 -5.61 7.86
C CYS A 129 -11.06 -4.61 6.73
N ILE A 130 -11.73 -5.06 5.66
CA ILE A 130 -12.03 -4.23 4.49
C ILE A 130 -13.29 -3.41 4.76
N VAL A 131 -13.15 -2.09 4.67
CA VAL A 131 -14.23 -1.12 4.90
C VAL A 131 -14.99 -0.81 3.62
N CYS A 132 -14.28 -0.78 2.48
CA CYS A 132 -14.89 -0.49 1.18
C CYS A 132 -15.69 -1.69 0.67
N GLU A 133 -17.01 -1.56 0.58
CA GLU A 133 -17.92 -2.64 0.17
C GLU A 133 -17.61 -3.17 -1.23
N ASN A 134 -17.29 -2.28 -2.18
CA ASN A 134 -16.95 -2.68 -3.55
C ASN A 134 -15.68 -3.55 -3.58
N MET A 135 -14.63 -3.14 -2.86
CA MET A 135 -13.39 -3.90 -2.74
C MET A 135 -13.63 -5.24 -2.06
N ASN A 136 -14.41 -5.26 -0.97
CA ASN A 136 -14.77 -6.48 -0.25
C ASN A 136 -15.49 -7.47 -1.16
N ASN A 137 -16.48 -7.02 -1.93
CA ASN A 137 -17.27 -7.87 -2.83
C ASN A 137 -16.42 -8.47 -3.96
N GLU A 138 -15.51 -7.69 -4.56
CA GLU A 138 -14.62 -8.21 -5.60
C GLU A 138 -13.62 -9.23 -5.04
N LEU A 139 -13.00 -8.94 -3.90
CA LEU A 139 -12.09 -9.88 -3.25
C LEU A 139 -12.81 -11.17 -2.83
N LEU A 140 -14.03 -11.09 -2.29
CA LEU A 140 -14.82 -12.26 -1.92
C LEU A 140 -15.09 -13.17 -3.11
N LYS A 141 -15.43 -12.61 -4.29
CA LYS A 141 -15.64 -13.41 -5.51
C LYS A 141 -14.38 -14.19 -5.88
N VAL A 142 -13.21 -13.54 -5.83
CA VAL A 142 -11.93 -14.17 -6.17
C VAL A 142 -11.55 -15.24 -5.15
N VAL A 143 -11.68 -14.96 -3.86
CA VAL A 143 -11.38 -15.90 -2.78
C VAL A 143 -12.29 -17.14 -2.86
N LYS A 144 -13.62 -16.95 -2.98
CA LYS A 144 -14.57 -18.07 -3.09
C LYS A 144 -14.29 -18.95 -4.31
N LYS A 145 -13.92 -18.35 -5.44
CA LYS A 145 -13.60 -19.09 -6.67
C LYS A 145 -12.36 -19.97 -6.52
N ASN A 146 -11.36 -19.52 -5.76
CA ASN A 146 -10.07 -20.21 -5.65
C ASN A 146 -9.95 -21.13 -4.43
N GLN A 147 -10.58 -20.77 -3.31
CA GLN A 147 -10.40 -21.45 -2.01
C GLN A 147 -11.65 -22.22 -1.55
N GLY A 148 -12.81 -21.97 -2.17
CA GLY A 148 -14.12 -22.46 -1.73
C GLY A 148 -14.60 -21.76 -0.45
N SER A 149 -15.91 -21.70 -0.21
CA SER A 149 -16.45 -21.19 1.05
C SER A 149 -16.20 -22.19 2.17
N GLN A 150 -15.37 -21.83 3.15
CA GLN A 150 -14.97 -22.73 4.24
C GLN A 150 -15.60 -22.39 5.59
N SER A 151 -16.12 -21.17 5.81
CA SER A 151 -16.55 -20.75 7.14
C SER A 151 -18.07 -20.76 7.33
N LEU A 152 -18.51 -21.10 8.55
CA LEU A 152 -19.87 -20.92 9.05
C LEU A 152 -20.12 -19.48 9.54
N LEU A 153 -19.10 -18.62 9.43
CA LEU A 153 -19.12 -17.24 9.88
C LEU A 153 -19.62 -16.33 8.75
N ASP A 154 -19.83 -15.06 9.09
CA ASP A 154 -20.12 -14.02 8.10
C ASP A 154 -19.00 -13.97 7.05
N GLU A 155 -19.37 -13.96 5.77
CA GLU A 155 -18.46 -14.10 4.63
C GLU A 155 -17.36 -13.03 4.62
N LYS A 156 -17.61 -11.86 5.25
CA LYS A 156 -16.58 -10.81 5.41
C LYS A 156 -15.32 -11.26 6.15
N TYR A 157 -15.39 -12.34 6.93
CA TYR A 157 -14.25 -12.92 7.63
C TYR A 157 -13.50 -13.96 6.78
N ASP A 158 -14.02 -14.35 5.62
CA ASP A 158 -13.36 -15.29 4.70
C ASP A 158 -12.13 -14.64 4.02
N ILE A 159 -12.07 -13.31 3.96
CA ILE A 159 -10.88 -12.61 3.45
C ILE A 159 -9.89 -12.40 4.59
N GLU A 160 -8.80 -13.15 4.52
CA GLU A 160 -7.61 -12.96 5.35
C GLU A 160 -6.50 -12.24 4.56
N ILE A 161 -5.94 -11.19 5.15
CA ILE A 161 -4.84 -10.40 4.60
C ILE A 161 -3.67 -10.45 5.57
N LEU A 162 -2.50 -10.91 5.15
CA LEU A 162 -1.30 -10.83 5.97
C LEU A 162 -0.74 -9.41 5.91
N TYR A 163 -0.70 -8.73 7.05
CA TYR A 163 -0.20 -7.36 7.24
C TYR A 163 1.09 -7.35 8.10
N PRO A 164 2.25 -7.66 7.51
CA PRO A 164 3.48 -7.87 8.25
C PRO A 164 4.23 -6.55 8.48
N PHE A 165 4.73 -6.32 9.70
CA PHE A 165 5.62 -5.19 10.03
C PHE A 165 5.09 -3.84 9.52
N GLY A 166 3.79 -3.58 9.69
CA GLY A 166 3.15 -2.37 9.19
C GLY A 166 2.82 -1.36 10.29
N ALA A 167 2.72 -0.09 9.89
CA ALA A 167 2.20 1.00 10.70
C ALA A 167 0.70 1.21 10.46
N THR A 168 0.04 2.01 11.28
CA THR A 168 -1.31 2.51 11.01
C THR A 168 -1.28 3.84 10.26
N ILE A 169 -2.44 4.27 9.77
CA ILE A 169 -2.61 5.52 9.01
C ILE A 169 -3.67 6.37 9.70
N ASN A 170 -3.40 7.66 9.89
CA ASN A 170 -4.43 8.65 10.18
C ASN A 170 -5.06 9.11 8.87
N VAL A 171 -6.38 9.09 8.81
CA VAL A 171 -7.14 9.45 7.61
C VAL A 171 -8.23 10.45 8.00
N ILE A 172 -8.25 11.58 7.29
CA ILE A 172 -9.27 12.62 7.39
C ILE A 172 -9.76 12.99 5.98
N ASN A 173 -10.87 13.71 5.89
CA ASN A 173 -11.35 14.27 4.62
C ASN A 173 -10.22 15.12 3.99
N PRO A 174 -9.93 14.97 2.68
CA PRO A 174 -10.75 14.31 1.63
C PRO A 174 -10.49 12.81 1.40
N SER A 175 -9.59 12.18 2.16
CA SER A 175 -9.25 10.75 2.00
C SER A 175 -10.25 9.81 2.67
N ASN A 176 -10.23 8.56 2.23
CA ASN A 176 -11.10 7.48 2.68
C ASN A 176 -10.28 6.27 3.16
N VAL A 177 -10.85 5.48 4.07
CA VAL A 177 -10.24 4.25 4.60
C VAL A 177 -10.68 3.06 3.77
N LEU A 178 -9.73 2.23 3.33
CA LEU A 178 -10.02 0.97 2.62
C LEU A 178 -9.91 -0.25 3.52
N VAL A 179 -8.86 -0.31 4.36
CA VAL A 179 -8.58 -1.45 5.23
C VAL A 179 -8.19 -0.96 6.63
N THR A 180 -8.60 -1.68 7.66
CA THR A 180 -8.28 -1.40 9.07
C THR A 180 -7.60 -2.60 9.76
N THR A 181 -7.05 -2.40 10.96
CA THR A 181 -6.59 -3.48 11.85
C THR A 181 -7.71 -4.35 12.42
N SER A 182 -8.98 -3.97 12.19
CA SER A 182 -10.19 -4.54 12.77
C SER A 182 -10.07 -4.75 14.30
N THR A 183 -10.84 -5.68 14.86
CA THR A 183 -10.83 -5.99 16.30
C THR A 183 -9.80 -7.05 16.67
N ILE A 184 -8.94 -7.48 15.73
CA ILE A 184 -8.05 -8.64 15.93
C ILE A 184 -6.56 -8.27 16.02
N ALA A 185 -6.18 -7.06 15.63
CA ALA A 185 -4.82 -6.54 15.77
C ALA A 185 -4.80 -5.19 16.50
N TYR A 186 -3.80 -4.99 17.36
CA TYR A 186 -3.58 -3.75 18.09
C TYR A 186 -2.65 -2.81 17.30
N PRO A 187 -2.93 -1.50 17.27
CA PRO A 187 -4.10 -0.81 17.84
C PRO A 187 -5.40 -1.11 17.07
N PHE A 188 -6.53 -1.26 17.78
CA PHE A 188 -7.81 -1.73 17.20
C PHE A 188 -8.48 -0.70 16.30
N ASN A 189 -9.13 -1.19 15.23
CA ASN A 189 -9.95 -0.40 14.31
C ASN A 189 -9.23 0.83 13.74
N ARG A 190 -7.92 0.73 13.51
CA ARG A 190 -7.10 1.79 12.94
C ARG A 190 -6.91 1.56 11.44
N PRO A 191 -6.99 2.59 10.59
CA PRO A 191 -6.70 2.45 9.17
C PRO A 191 -5.28 1.93 8.92
N VAL A 192 -5.13 1.11 7.89
CA VAL A 192 -3.83 0.58 7.42
C VAL A 192 -3.65 0.72 5.90
N VAL A 193 -4.75 0.92 5.17
CA VAL A 193 -4.76 1.31 3.76
C VAL A 193 -5.73 2.48 3.60
N ALA A 194 -5.25 3.56 3.00
CA ALA A 194 -6.00 4.78 2.75
C ALA A 194 -6.00 5.14 1.26
N TYR A 195 -7.07 5.80 0.82
CA TYR A 195 -7.30 6.13 -0.58
C TYR A 195 -7.84 7.55 -0.75
N TYR A 196 -7.29 8.26 -1.73
CA TYR A 196 -7.74 9.57 -2.18
C TYR A 196 -8.04 9.53 -3.67
N THR A 197 -9.03 10.30 -4.10
CA THR A 197 -9.21 10.64 -5.51
C THR A 197 -9.74 12.06 -5.69
N ASN A 198 -9.38 12.71 -6.79
CA ASN A 198 -9.86 14.04 -7.16
C ASN A 198 -10.78 14.01 -8.39
N ASP A 199 -11.44 15.13 -8.68
CA ASP A 199 -12.39 15.25 -9.80
C ASP A 199 -11.77 15.05 -11.19
N LYS A 200 -10.44 15.13 -11.29
CA LYS A 200 -9.67 14.91 -12.53
C LYS A 200 -9.21 13.46 -12.68
N GLY A 201 -9.60 12.57 -11.76
CA GLY A 201 -9.24 11.16 -11.78
C GLY A 201 -7.86 10.85 -11.19
N GLY A 202 -7.20 11.83 -10.56
CA GLY A 202 -5.97 11.62 -9.82
C GLY A 202 -6.23 10.77 -8.59
N GLN A 203 -5.28 9.92 -8.23
CA GLN A 203 -5.47 8.93 -7.15
C GLN A 203 -4.23 8.82 -6.28
N ILE A 204 -4.44 8.58 -4.99
CA ILE A 204 -3.36 8.19 -4.07
C ILE A 204 -3.80 6.96 -3.29
N LEU A 205 -2.94 5.96 -3.21
CA LEU A 205 -3.08 4.81 -2.34
C LEU A 205 -1.91 4.78 -1.35
N ALA A 206 -2.19 4.98 -0.06
CA ALA A 206 -1.20 4.88 1.01
C ALA A 206 -1.36 3.55 1.74
N ILE A 207 -0.26 2.80 1.90
CA ILE A 207 -0.24 1.47 2.53
C ILE A 207 0.82 1.46 3.62
N GLY A 208 0.43 1.15 4.86
CA GLY A 208 1.34 1.18 6.00
C GLY A 208 2.29 -0.03 6.07
N SER A 209 2.20 -0.99 5.15
CA SER A 209 3.12 -2.13 5.01
C SER A 209 3.45 -2.45 3.56
N GLY A 210 4.62 -2.02 3.10
CA GLY A 210 5.23 -2.50 1.86
C GLY A 210 5.73 -3.94 1.97
N HIS A 211 5.88 -4.48 3.19
CA HIS A 211 6.24 -5.88 3.36
C HIS A 211 5.17 -6.82 2.80
N MET A 212 3.88 -6.44 2.83
CA MET A 212 2.76 -7.23 2.27
C MET A 212 3.04 -7.80 0.87
N PHE A 213 3.76 -7.04 0.04
CA PHE A 213 4.00 -7.36 -1.36
C PHE A 213 5.43 -7.84 -1.64
N THR A 214 6.23 -8.03 -0.61
CA THR A 214 7.54 -8.69 -0.78
C THR A 214 7.38 -10.14 -1.17
N ASP A 215 8.41 -10.71 -1.80
CA ASP A 215 8.46 -12.11 -2.22
C ASP A 215 8.14 -13.09 -1.08
N LYS A 216 8.47 -12.73 0.16
CA LYS A 216 8.17 -13.53 1.35
C LYS A 216 6.67 -13.64 1.64
N TYR A 217 5.88 -12.58 1.39
CA TYR A 217 4.51 -12.47 1.90
C TYR A 217 3.42 -12.35 0.81
N ILE A 218 3.78 -11.93 -0.42
CA ILE A 218 2.79 -11.70 -1.49
C ILE A 218 1.98 -12.95 -1.84
N VAL A 219 2.55 -14.15 -1.66
CA VAL A 219 1.90 -15.44 -1.95
C VAL A 219 1.10 -15.99 -0.75
N ASN A 220 1.08 -15.28 0.38
CA ASN A 220 0.37 -15.71 1.58
C ASN A 220 -1.01 -15.09 1.69
N GLU A 221 -1.93 -15.85 2.29
CA GLU A 221 -3.34 -15.47 2.47
C GLU A 221 -3.92 -14.88 1.17
N SER A 222 -4.61 -13.74 1.23
CA SER A 222 -5.17 -13.05 0.06
C SER A 222 -4.28 -11.93 -0.48
N ASN A 223 -3.02 -11.81 -0.05
CA ASN A 223 -2.17 -10.65 -0.41
C ASN A 223 -2.02 -10.46 -1.92
N MET A 224 -1.92 -11.56 -2.67
CA MET A 224 -1.85 -11.53 -4.12
C MET A 224 -3.13 -10.96 -4.75
N TYR A 225 -4.30 -11.28 -4.21
CA TYR A 225 -5.59 -10.78 -4.69
C TYR A 225 -5.82 -9.33 -4.31
N VAL A 226 -5.24 -8.87 -3.20
CA VAL A 226 -5.25 -7.44 -2.81
C VAL A 226 -4.37 -6.61 -3.74
N TRP A 227 -3.28 -7.20 -4.24
CA TRP A 227 -2.39 -6.55 -5.21
C TRP A 227 -2.98 -6.48 -6.63
N ASP A 228 -3.63 -7.56 -7.07
CA ASP A 228 -4.23 -7.68 -8.41
C ASP A 228 -5.47 -6.79 -8.59
#